data_AF-A0A0S4U442-F1
#
_entry.id   AF-A0A0S4U442-F1
#
_cell.length_a   1.000
_cell.length_b   1.000
_cell.length_c   1.000
_cell.angle_alpha   90.00
_cell.angle_beta   90.00
_cell.angle_gamma   90.00
#
_symmetry.space_group_name_H-M   'P 1'
#
loop_
_entity.id
_entity.type
_entity.pdbx_description
1 polymer ?
#
loop_
_entity_poly.entity_id
_entity_poly.type
_entity_poly.pdbx_seq_one_letter_code
_entity_poly.pdbx_strand_id
1 'polypeptide(L)'
;MNQNDHQHDAEAMVSLSPVRQKLAALIGLATAVGTLYALWLSVPFFQGHAESPLVAEWNYLAPVSLQLNGSFDAVHDWGLAGMSRWFLFYWLGLMGYVFAAGAIMATGNQIERIVLVGWAEYLKERQSAIEAEARDARLEAARERRREQRLARVRAAGVKDEGTTVALVVGAIVAVWLFWS
;
A
#
# COMPACT_ATOMS: atom_id res chain seq x y z
N MET A 1 12.20 44.75 -21.63
CA MET A 1 11.88 43.65 -20.70
C MET A 1 12.88 42.55 -20.97
N ASN A 2 13.86 42.37 -20.08
CA ASN A 2 15.05 41.57 -20.36
C ASN A 2 14.87 40.15 -19.83
N GLN A 3 15.04 39.15 -20.69
CA GLN A 3 14.80 37.73 -20.38
C GLN A 3 15.73 37.21 -19.25
N ASN A 4 16.86 37.89 -19.04
CA ASN A 4 17.85 37.58 -18.01
C ASN A 4 17.38 37.91 -16.58
N ASP A 5 16.50 38.88 -16.38
CA ASP A 5 16.02 39.24 -15.02
C ASP A 5 15.13 38.12 -14.45
N HIS A 6 14.28 37.53 -15.29
CA HIS A 6 13.47 36.36 -14.90
C HIS A 6 14.31 35.11 -14.64
N GLN A 7 15.48 34.99 -15.30
CA GLN A 7 16.37 33.85 -15.12
C GLN A 7 17.17 33.98 -13.82
N HIS A 8 17.61 35.20 -13.47
CA HIS A 8 18.22 35.48 -12.17
C HIS A 8 17.23 35.37 -11.01
N ASP A 9 15.99 35.81 -11.19
CA ASP A 9 14.93 35.63 -10.18
C ASP A 9 14.56 34.14 -10.01
N ALA A 10 14.54 33.36 -11.10
CA ALA A 10 14.31 31.92 -11.05
C ALA A 10 15.48 31.17 -10.39
N GLU A 11 16.72 31.55 -10.66
CA GLU A 11 17.91 30.96 -10.02
C GLU A 11 18.03 31.36 -8.55
N ALA A 12 17.65 32.58 -8.18
CA ALA A 12 17.58 33.04 -6.79
C ALA A 12 16.50 32.29 -6.00
N MET A 13 15.36 31.97 -6.63
CA MET A 13 14.32 31.12 -6.03
C MET A 13 14.74 29.65 -5.88
N VAL A 14 15.68 29.15 -6.69
CA VAL A 14 16.22 27.79 -6.61
C VAL A 14 17.36 27.66 -5.58
N SER A 15 17.99 28.77 -5.18
CA SER A 15 18.96 28.78 -4.08
C SER A 15 18.24 28.69 -2.72
N LEU A 16 17.85 27.47 -2.34
CA LEU A 16 17.35 27.16 -1.01
C LEU A 16 18.27 27.75 0.06
N SER A 17 17.74 28.62 0.93
CA SER A 17 18.57 29.24 1.97
C SER A 17 19.24 28.13 2.80
N PRO A 18 20.54 28.25 3.13
CA PRO A 18 21.29 27.19 3.83
C PRO A 18 20.65 26.81 5.18
N VAL A 19 19.83 27.69 5.76
CA VAL A 19 19.03 27.43 6.96
C VAL A 19 17.92 26.41 6.70
N ARG A 20 17.20 26.49 5.57
CA ARG A 20 16.13 25.53 5.23
C ARG A 20 16.68 24.14 4.97
N GLN A 21 17.84 24.03 4.32
CA GLN A 21 18.51 22.75 4.11
C GLN A 21 18.94 22.11 5.44
N LYS A 22 19.49 22.89 6.37
CA LYS A 22 19.85 22.40 7.70
C LYS A 22 18.63 21.95 8.50
N LEU A 23 17.52 22.70 8.44
CA LEU A 23 16.27 22.32 9.10
C LEU A 23 15.68 21.04 8.53
N ALA A 24 15.66 20.90 7.21
CA ALA A 24 15.21 19.68 6.53
C ALA A 24 16.07 18.47 6.96
N ALA A 25 17.40 18.61 6.95
CA ALA A 25 18.31 17.55 7.40
C ALA A 25 18.09 17.17 8.88
N LEU A 26 17.84 18.15 9.75
CA LEU A 26 17.51 17.90 11.16
C LEU A 26 16.19 17.13 11.31
N ILE A 27 15.17 17.48 10.53
CA ILE A 27 13.88 16.79 10.53
C ILE A 27 14.04 15.36 10.00
N GLY A 28 14.80 15.16 8.94
CA GLY A 28 15.12 13.82 8.41
C GLY A 28 15.83 12.96 9.46
N LEU A 29 16.82 13.53 10.16
CA LEU A 29 17.53 12.83 11.23
C LEU A 29 16.63 12.54 12.44
N ALA A 30 15.83 13.51 12.88
CA ALA A 30 14.86 13.30 13.95
C ALA A 30 13.82 12.22 13.60
N THR A 31 13.37 12.20 12.34
CA THR A 31 12.45 11.20 11.81
C THR A 31 13.07 9.81 11.81
N ALA A 32 14.32 9.70 11.35
CA ALA A 32 15.05 8.43 11.35
C ALA A 32 15.23 7.90 12.78
N VAL A 33 15.63 8.76 13.72
CA VAL A 33 15.76 8.42 15.13
C VAL A 33 14.41 8.00 15.73
N GLY A 34 13.34 8.75 15.45
CA GLY A 34 11.99 8.42 15.91
C GLY A 34 11.47 7.10 15.35
N THR A 35 11.75 6.81 14.08
CA THR A 35 11.40 5.54 13.42
C THR A 35 12.15 4.38 14.06
N LEU A 36 13.46 4.54 14.29
CA LEU A 36 14.29 3.54 14.97
C LEU A 36 13.81 3.31 16.40
N TYR A 37 13.43 4.37 17.11
CA TYR A 37 12.89 4.28 18.46
C TYR A 37 11.54 3.56 18.49
N ALA A 38 10.63 3.84 17.55
CA ALA A 38 9.36 3.13 17.43
C ALA A 38 9.57 1.63 17.17
N LEU A 39 10.55 1.25 16.34
CA LEU A 39 10.94 -0.14 16.15
C LEU A 39 11.60 -0.73 17.41
N TRP A 40 12.43 0.03 18.10
CA TRP A 40 13.04 -0.41 19.36
C TRP A 40 12.00 -0.77 20.41
N LEU A 41 10.87 -0.06 20.47
CA LEU A 41 9.76 -0.38 21.38
C LEU A 41 9.09 -1.74 21.12
N SER A 42 9.37 -2.41 19.99
CA SER A 42 8.94 -3.80 19.80
C SER A 42 9.70 -4.76 20.71
N VAL A 43 10.96 -4.45 21.07
CA VAL A 43 11.79 -5.29 21.96
C VAL A 43 11.18 -5.43 23.36
N PRO A 44 10.84 -4.34 24.10
CA PRO A 44 10.19 -4.47 25.40
C PRO A 44 8.80 -5.10 25.29
N PHE A 45 8.08 -4.89 24.18
CA PHE A 45 6.83 -5.61 23.91
C PHE A 45 7.05 -7.13 23.88
N PHE A 46 8.07 -7.62 23.17
CA PHE A 46 8.43 -9.04 23.16
C PHE A 46 8.93 -9.58 24.51
N GLN A 47 9.46 -8.71 25.36
CA GLN A 47 9.82 -9.05 26.74
C GLN A 47 8.60 -9.11 27.68
N GLY A 48 7.39 -8.80 27.19
CA GLY A 48 6.17 -8.79 27.99
C GLY A 48 5.97 -7.52 28.82
N HIS A 49 6.79 -6.49 28.60
CA HIS A 49 6.59 -5.19 29.23
C HIS A 49 5.48 -4.42 28.48
N ALA A 50 4.24 -4.53 28.98
CA ALA A 50 3.06 -3.86 28.41
C ALA A 50 3.03 -2.33 28.64
N GLU A 51 4.11 -1.74 29.13
CA GLU A 51 4.23 -0.31 29.45
C GLU A 51 4.43 0.58 28.22
N SER A 52 4.52 0.00 27.02
CA SER A 52 4.66 0.80 25.81
C SER A 52 3.42 1.67 25.58
N PRO A 53 3.58 2.97 25.30
CA PRO A 53 2.44 3.88 25.13
C PRO A 53 1.48 3.44 24.02
N LEU A 54 1.98 2.81 22.95
CA LEU A 54 1.14 2.26 21.87
C LEU A 54 0.28 1.09 22.34
N VAL A 55 0.83 0.22 23.19
CA VAL A 55 0.10 -0.93 23.76
C VAL A 55 -0.91 -0.45 24.79
N ALA A 56 -0.57 0.57 25.58
CA ALA A 56 -1.48 1.19 26.53
C ALA A 56 -2.68 1.86 25.83
N GLU A 57 -2.44 2.65 24.78
CA GLU A 57 -3.51 3.27 23.98
C GLU A 57 -4.40 2.21 23.31
N TRP A 58 -3.79 1.15 22.76
CA TRP A 58 -4.56 0.07 22.15
C TRP A 58 -5.42 -0.68 23.17
N ASN A 59 -4.84 -1.03 24.33
CA ASN A 59 -5.56 -1.74 25.40
C ASN A 59 -6.65 -0.87 26.04
N TYR A 60 -6.52 0.46 25.98
CA TYR A 60 -7.59 1.39 26.37
C TYR A 60 -8.76 1.37 25.38
N LEU A 61 -8.49 1.28 24.07
CA LEU A 61 -9.50 1.29 23.02
C LEU A 61 -10.12 -0.09 22.76
N ALA A 62 -9.41 -1.16 23.08
CA ALA A 62 -9.85 -2.52 22.81
C ALA A 62 -10.85 -3.01 23.89
N PRO A 63 -11.89 -3.78 23.50
CA PRO A 63 -12.77 -4.42 24.49
C PRO A 63 -11.97 -5.31 25.44
N VAL A 64 -12.40 -5.42 26.70
CA VAL A 64 -11.70 -6.05 27.85
C VAL A 64 -11.12 -7.45 27.56
N SER A 65 -11.62 -8.14 26.53
CA SER A 65 -11.16 -9.45 26.09
C SER A 65 -9.97 -9.41 25.10
N LEU A 66 -9.57 -8.26 24.56
CA LEU A 66 -8.52 -8.10 23.55
C LEU A 66 -7.34 -7.28 24.11
N GLN A 67 -6.66 -7.80 25.13
CA GLN A 67 -5.44 -7.16 25.63
C GLN A 67 -4.23 -7.63 24.84
N LEU A 68 -3.50 -6.69 24.24
CA LEU A 68 -2.18 -6.91 23.70
C LEU A 68 -1.22 -7.15 24.88
N ASN A 69 -0.78 -8.39 25.02
CA ASN A 69 0.29 -8.76 25.92
C ASN A 69 1.32 -9.59 25.13
N GLY A 70 2.57 -9.17 25.14
CA GLY A 70 3.66 -9.91 24.50
C GLY A 70 4.20 -11.06 25.35
N SER A 71 3.72 -11.26 26.58
CA SER A 71 4.16 -12.36 27.43
C SER A 71 3.56 -13.70 27.01
N PHE A 72 4.40 -14.74 27.01
CA PHE A 72 4.00 -16.12 26.74
C PHE A 72 3.23 -16.76 27.92
N ASP A 73 3.30 -16.17 29.11
CA ASP A 73 2.64 -16.71 30.31
C ASP A 73 1.11 -16.74 30.19
N ALA A 74 0.52 -15.87 29.37
CA ALA A 74 -0.93 -15.84 29.13
C ALA A 74 -1.46 -17.03 28.30
N VAL A 75 -0.58 -17.86 27.72
CA VAL A 75 -0.96 -18.94 26.80
C VAL A 75 -1.19 -20.27 27.50
N HIS A 76 -0.59 -20.47 28.69
CA HIS A 76 -0.47 -21.79 29.29
C HIS A 76 -1.82 -22.39 29.71
N ASP A 77 -2.81 -21.57 30.07
CA ASP A 77 -4.09 -22.05 30.62
C ASP A 77 -5.17 -22.41 29.57
N TRP A 78 -5.00 -22.05 28.29
CA TRP A 78 -6.13 -22.00 27.32
C TRP A 78 -6.05 -22.99 26.15
N GLY A 79 -5.07 -23.90 26.13
CA GLY A 79 -4.92 -24.91 25.07
C GLY A 79 -4.73 -24.31 23.66
N LEU A 80 -5.07 -25.07 22.60
CA LEU A 80 -4.87 -24.66 21.19
C LEU A 80 -5.60 -23.35 20.81
N ALA A 81 -6.78 -23.09 21.40
CA ALA A 81 -7.53 -21.85 21.18
C ALA A 81 -6.86 -20.64 21.85
N GLY A 82 -6.20 -20.84 22.99
CA GLY A 82 -5.33 -19.85 23.63
C GLY A 82 -4.11 -19.50 22.78
N MET A 83 -3.49 -20.53 22.18
CA MET A 83 -2.30 -20.36 21.35
C MET A 83 -2.58 -19.61 20.05
N SER A 84 -3.69 -19.90 19.37
CA SER A 84 -4.10 -19.15 18.17
C SER A 84 -4.43 -17.70 18.49
N ARG A 85 -5.08 -17.46 19.63
CA ARG A 85 -5.46 -16.12 20.08
C ARG A 85 -4.24 -15.29 20.48
N TRP A 86 -3.30 -15.88 21.21
CA TRP A 86 -2.02 -15.26 21.51
C TRP A 86 -1.23 -14.93 20.25
N PHE A 87 -1.13 -15.85 19.29
CA PHE A 87 -0.43 -15.61 18.04
C PHE A 87 -1.01 -14.43 17.26
N LEU A 88 -2.34 -14.31 17.22
CA LEU A 88 -3.03 -13.18 16.59
C LEU A 88 -2.68 -11.85 17.28
N PHE A 89 -2.73 -11.78 18.61
CA PHE A 89 -2.40 -10.54 19.33
C PHE A 89 -0.92 -10.19 19.30
N TYR A 90 -0.06 -11.19 19.34
CA TYR A 90 1.38 -11.03 19.17
C TYR A 90 1.72 -10.42 17.80
N TRP A 91 1.13 -10.98 16.74
CA TRP A 91 1.27 -10.44 15.38
C TRP A 91 0.66 -9.06 15.24
N LEU A 92 -0.48 -8.80 15.86
CA LEU A 92 -1.16 -7.53 15.77
C LEU A 92 -0.37 -6.41 16.48
N GLY A 93 0.24 -6.71 17.62
CA GLY A 93 1.17 -5.80 18.30
C GLY A 93 2.42 -5.51 17.45
N LEU A 94 3.05 -6.54 16.89
CA LEU A 94 4.20 -6.37 15.99
C LEU A 94 3.86 -5.51 14.77
N MET A 95 2.74 -5.81 14.10
CA MET A 95 2.28 -5.00 12.98
C MET A 95 2.00 -3.56 13.42
N GLY A 96 1.43 -3.34 14.61
CA GLY A 96 1.23 -2.01 15.17
C GLY A 96 2.51 -1.17 15.24
N TYR A 97 3.61 -1.73 15.74
CA TYR A 97 4.91 -1.03 15.77
C TYR A 97 5.47 -0.77 14.36
N VAL A 98 5.34 -1.74 13.44
CA VAL A 98 5.78 -1.56 12.05
C VAL A 98 4.97 -0.48 11.35
N PHE A 99 3.66 -0.44 11.54
CA PHE A 99 2.79 0.60 10.99
C PHE A 99 3.09 1.96 11.62
N ALA A 100 3.32 2.04 12.93
CA ALA A 100 3.70 3.28 13.60
C ALA A 100 5.04 3.83 13.08
N ALA A 101 6.06 2.96 12.95
CA ALA A 101 7.34 3.32 12.35
C ALA A 101 7.17 3.80 10.90
N GLY A 102 6.38 3.10 10.09
CA GLY A 102 6.06 3.49 8.73
C GLY A 102 5.34 4.84 8.66
N ALA A 103 4.40 5.11 9.57
CA ALA A 103 3.68 6.37 9.65
C ALA A 103 4.58 7.54 10.06
N ILE A 104 5.49 7.34 11.03
CA ILE A 104 6.49 8.34 11.42
C ILE A 104 7.40 8.67 10.24
N MET A 105 7.92 7.65 9.56
CA MET A 105 8.80 7.83 8.41
C MET A 105 8.09 8.52 7.24
N ALA A 106 6.87 8.09 6.92
CA ALA A 106 6.07 8.71 5.87
C ALA A 106 5.78 10.18 6.19
N THR A 107 5.38 10.49 7.43
CA THR A 107 5.06 11.85 7.85
C THR A 107 6.31 12.74 7.87
N GLY A 108 7.42 12.24 8.38
CA GLY A 108 8.68 12.98 8.42
C GLY A 108 9.22 13.32 7.03
N ASN A 109 9.13 12.39 6.07
CA ASN A 109 9.49 12.67 4.68
C ASN A 109 8.61 13.77 4.04
N GLN A 110 7.31 13.81 4.38
CA GLN A 110 6.42 14.87 3.89
C GLN A 110 6.79 16.22 4.53
N ILE A 111 7.06 16.24 5.84
CA ILE A 111 7.46 17.46 6.56
C ILE A 111 8.80 17.98 6.03
N GLU A 112 9.77 17.11 5.80
CA GLU A 112 11.06 17.46 5.19
C GLU A 112 10.85 18.14 3.82
N ARG A 113 10.01 17.54 2.97
CA ARG A 113 9.70 18.10 1.65
C ARG A 113 8.95 19.43 1.74
N ILE A 114 8.04 19.59 2.69
CA ILE A 114 7.35 20.86 2.96
C ILE A 114 8.35 21.95 3.37
N VAL A 115 9.36 21.61 4.17
CA VAL A 115 10.40 22.56 4.61
C VAL A 115 11.35 22.93 3.47
N LEU A 116 11.66 21.97 2.58
CA LEU A 116 12.51 22.19 1.41
C LEU A 116 11.81 23.01 0.33
N VAL A 117 10.60 22.64 -0.10
CA VAL A 117 9.94 23.27 -1.25
C VAL A 117 9.00 24.40 -0.82
N GLY A 118 8.62 24.44 0.46
CA GLY A 118 7.61 25.35 0.99
C GLY A 118 6.19 24.81 0.79
N TRP A 119 5.27 25.24 1.66
CA TRP A 119 3.89 24.72 1.69
C TRP A 119 3.10 24.94 0.39
N ALA A 120 3.26 26.10 -0.24
CA ALA A 120 2.52 26.46 -1.45
C ALA A 120 2.92 25.59 -2.67
N GLU A 121 4.22 25.39 -2.88
CA GLU A 121 4.70 24.56 -3.99
C GLU A 121 4.47 23.06 -3.68
N TYR A 122 4.57 22.65 -2.42
CA TYR A 122 4.20 21.29 -2.01
C TYR A 122 2.72 20.96 -2.30
N LEU A 123 1.79 21.88 -2.05
CA LEU A 123 0.38 21.69 -2.40
C LEU A 123 0.19 21.51 -3.92
N LYS A 124 0.94 22.26 -4.72
CA LYS A 124 0.91 22.17 -6.18
C LYS A 124 1.51 20.85 -6.70
N GLU A 125 2.60 20.37 -6.10
CA GLU A 125 3.16 19.03 -6.37
C GLU A 125 2.17 17.91 -5.99
N ARG A 126 1.46 18.05 -4.87
CA ARG A 126 0.44 17.08 -4.45
C ARG A 126 -0.75 17.06 -5.41
N GLN A 127 -1.22 18.24 -5.83
CA GLN A 127 -2.30 18.36 -6.80
C GLN A 127 -1.92 17.68 -8.13
N SER A 128 -0.71 17.93 -8.62
CA SER A 128 -0.23 17.35 -9.89
C SER A 128 -0.04 15.84 -9.81
N ALA A 129 0.43 15.32 -8.66
CA ALA A 129 0.54 13.88 -8.43
C ALA A 129 -0.84 13.18 -8.44
N ILE A 130 -1.83 13.76 -7.76
CA ILE A 130 -3.20 13.22 -7.74
C ILE A 130 -3.81 13.21 -9.15
N GLU A 131 -3.58 14.28 -9.92
CA GLU A 131 -4.03 14.33 -11.31
C GLU A 131 -3.34 13.30 -12.20
N ALA A 132 -2.05 13.02 -11.98
CA ALA A 132 -1.32 11.99 -12.69
C ALA A 132 -1.84 10.58 -12.36
N GLU A 133 -2.03 10.27 -11.08
CA GLU A 133 -2.62 8.99 -10.65
C GLU A 133 -4.04 8.80 -11.21
N ALA A 134 -4.85 9.85 -11.23
CA ALA A 134 -6.19 9.80 -11.83
C ALA A 134 -6.16 9.55 -13.35
N ARG A 135 -5.12 10.03 -14.06
CA ARG A 135 -4.92 9.74 -15.49
C ARG A 135 -4.48 8.31 -15.71
N ASP A 136 -3.56 7.81 -14.89
CA ASP A 136 -3.07 6.43 -15.00
C ASP A 136 -4.17 5.42 -14.68
N ALA A 137 -4.97 5.65 -13.63
CA ALA A 137 -6.12 4.82 -13.32
C ALA A 137 -7.15 4.76 -14.47
N ARG A 138 -7.35 5.89 -15.19
CA ARG A 138 -8.22 5.91 -16.39
C ARG A 138 -7.63 5.12 -17.54
N LEU A 139 -6.31 5.16 -17.73
CA LEU A 139 -5.62 4.39 -18.77
C LEU A 139 -5.66 2.89 -18.47
N GLU A 140 -5.48 2.50 -17.21
CA GLU A 140 -5.57 1.11 -16.78
C GLU A 140 -6.99 0.57 -16.95
N ALA A 141 -8.01 1.30 -16.50
CA ALA A 141 -9.41 0.93 -16.73
C ALA A 141 -9.74 0.82 -18.23
N ALA A 142 -9.16 1.66 -19.09
CA ALA A 142 -9.32 1.55 -20.54
C ALA A 142 -8.59 0.33 -21.13
N ARG A 143 -7.42 -0.04 -20.59
CA ARG A 143 -6.67 -1.25 -20.98
C ARG A 143 -7.41 -2.52 -20.57
N GLU A 144 -8.00 -2.55 -19.38
CA GLU A 144 -8.81 -3.67 -18.89
C GLU A 144 -10.03 -3.91 -19.78
N ARG A 145 -10.78 -2.85 -20.10
CA ARG A 145 -11.92 -2.95 -21.05
C ARG A 145 -11.51 -3.51 -22.42
N ARG A 146 -10.32 -3.16 -22.91
CA ARG A 146 -9.79 -3.72 -24.17
C ARG A 146 -9.38 -5.18 -24.04
N ARG A 147 -8.87 -5.62 -22.88
CA ARG A 147 -8.56 -7.03 -22.61
C ARG A 147 -9.84 -7.86 -22.55
N GLU A 148 -10.87 -7.37 -21.86
CA GLU A 148 -12.18 -8.02 -21.80
C GLU A 148 -12.83 -8.16 -23.17
N GLN A 149 -12.77 -7.12 -24.01
CA GLN A 149 -13.26 -7.19 -25.39
C GLN A 149 -12.49 -8.20 -26.26
N ARG A 150 -11.17 -8.33 -26.06
CA ARG A 150 -10.36 -9.34 -26.77
C ARG A 150 -10.70 -10.75 -26.31
N LEU A 151 -10.87 -10.97 -25.00
CA LEU A 151 -11.29 -12.25 -24.46
C LEU A 151 -12.71 -12.63 -24.91
N ALA A 152 -13.63 -11.67 -24.97
CA ALA A 152 -14.99 -11.89 -25.50
C ALA A 152 -14.97 -12.27 -26.98
N ARG A 153 -14.11 -11.65 -27.80
CA ARG A 153 -13.93 -12.02 -29.22
C ARG A 153 -13.31 -13.39 -29.39
N VAL A 154 -12.31 -13.76 -28.59
CA VAL A 154 -11.71 -15.10 -28.60
C VAL A 154 -12.73 -16.15 -28.16
N ARG A 155 -13.51 -15.89 -27.12
CA ARG A 155 -14.58 -16.78 -26.66
C ARG A 155 -15.67 -16.95 -27.73
N ALA A 156 -16.09 -15.86 -28.38
CA ALA A 156 -17.06 -15.91 -29.47
C ALA A 156 -16.53 -16.65 -30.71
N ALA A 157 -15.23 -16.55 -31.00
CA ALA A 157 -14.59 -17.31 -32.07
C ALA A 157 -14.51 -18.81 -31.75
N GLY A 158 -14.17 -19.19 -30.51
CA GLY A 158 -14.13 -20.59 -30.08
C GLY A 158 -15.50 -21.29 -30.13
N VAL A 159 -16.57 -20.61 -29.70
CA VAL A 159 -17.94 -21.16 -29.73
C VAL A 159 -18.43 -21.40 -31.17
N LYS A 160 -18.00 -20.59 -32.14
CA LYS A 160 -18.36 -20.75 -33.56
C LYS A 160 -17.70 -21.98 -34.19
N ASP A 161 -16.53 -22.37 -33.71
CA ASP A 161 -15.76 -23.50 -34.24
C ASP A 161 -16.25 -24.86 -33.70
N GLU A 162 -16.63 -24.91 -32.41
CA GLU A 162 -17.24 -26.11 -31.82
C GLU A 162 -18.58 -26.48 -32.47
N GLY A 163 -19.46 -25.49 -32.72
CA GLY A 163 -20.77 -25.75 -33.35
C GLY A 163 -20.66 -26.29 -34.78
N THR A 164 -19.64 -25.87 -35.54
CA THR A 164 -19.40 -26.31 -36.92
C THR A 164 -18.82 -27.72 -36.94
N THR A 165 -17.94 -28.05 -36.00
CA THR A 165 -17.32 -29.37 -35.88
C THR A 165 -18.34 -30.43 -35.45
N VAL A 166 -19.21 -30.12 -34.47
CA VAL A 166 -20.27 -31.04 -34.03
C VAL A 166 -21.29 -31.27 -35.15
N ALA A 167 -21.67 -30.23 -35.90
CA ALA A 167 -22.59 -30.37 -37.03
C ALA A 167 -22.01 -31.24 -38.16
N LEU A 168 -20.71 -31.14 -38.44
CA LEU A 168 -20.02 -31.99 -39.41
C LEU A 168 -19.97 -33.45 -38.97
N VAL A 169 -19.68 -33.72 -37.69
CA VAL A 169 -19.64 -35.08 -37.14
C VAL A 169 -21.03 -35.72 -37.17
N VAL A 170 -22.07 -35.00 -36.75
CA VAL A 170 -23.46 -35.49 -36.81
C VAL A 170 -23.89 -35.73 -38.26
N GLY A 171 -23.57 -34.81 -39.18
CA GLY A 171 -23.87 -34.98 -40.61
C GLY A 171 -23.17 -36.19 -41.21
N ALA A 172 -21.91 -36.45 -40.85
CA ALA A 172 -21.17 -37.62 -41.30
C ALA A 172 -21.77 -38.93 -40.78
N ILE A 173 -22.21 -38.96 -39.52
CA ILE A 173 -22.87 -40.15 -38.92
C ILE A 173 -24.20 -40.45 -39.64
N VAL A 174 -25.02 -39.43 -39.91
CA VAL A 174 -26.29 -39.59 -40.63
C VAL A 174 -26.06 -40.05 -42.07
N ALA A 175 -25.06 -39.51 -42.76
CA ALA A 175 -24.73 -39.91 -44.12
C ALA A 175 -24.27 -41.38 -44.21
N VAL A 176 -23.47 -41.83 -43.25
CA VAL A 176 -23.04 -43.24 -43.15
C VAL A 176 -24.23 -44.16 -42.90
N TRP A 177 -25.16 -43.76 -42.04
CA TRP A 177 -26.36 -44.55 -41.73
C TRP A 177 -27.28 -44.73 -42.96
N LEU A 178 -27.52 -43.66 -43.72
CA LEU A 178 -28.33 -43.70 -44.95
C LEU A 178 -27.69 -44.50 -46.08
N PHE A 179 -26.36 -44.67 -46.08
CA PHE A 179 -25.66 -45.44 -47.12
C PHE A 179 -25.64 -46.96 -46.83
N TRP A 180 -25.98 -47.37 -45.61
CA TRP A 180 -26.02 -48.76 -45.16
C TRP A 180 -27.45 -49.30 -44.95
N SER A 181 -28.47 -48.48 -45.15
CA SER A 181 -29.90 -48.88 -45.19
C SER A 181 -30.42 -48.97 -46.61
#